data_AF-A0A7A6XZB9-F1
#
_entry.id   AF-A0A7A6XZB9-F1
#
_cell.length_a   1.000
_cell.length_b   1.000
_cell.length_c   1.000
_cell.angle_alpha   90.00
_cell.angle_beta   90.00
_cell.angle_gamma   90.00
#
_symmetry.space_group_name_H-M   'P 1'
#
loop_
_entity.id
_entity.type
_entity.pdbx_description
1 polymer ?
#
loop_
_entity_poly.entity_id
_entity_poly.type
_entity_poly.pdbx_seq_one_letter_code
_entity_poly.pdbx_strand_id
1 'polypeptide(L)'
;IAGFGARLAMGCNLAAFFTGIPQFSLHAWFFAIATAIGSWFGARFTLLPIFRIPVKMQKVSAASPLTQKPDQARRRFRLGMLVFFGLLGWALLTAMNQPKLGLAMLFGVGFGLLIERAQICFTSAFRDMWITGRTHMAKAIIIGMAVSAIGIFSYVQLGVEPKIMWAGPNAVIGGLLFGFGIVLAGGCETGWMYRAVEGQVHYWWVGLGNVIGSTILAYYWDDFAPALATDWDKINLLKTFGPMGGLLVTYLLLFAALMLIIGWEKRFFRRAAPQTAKEIA
;
A
#
# COMPACT_ATOMS: atom_id res chain seq x y z
N ILE A 1 -4.16 -13.41 -5.77
CA ILE A 1 -4.51 -12.27 -6.66
C ILE A 1 -3.68 -11.03 -6.32
N ALA A 2 -3.74 -10.48 -5.10
CA ALA A 2 -2.95 -9.30 -4.74
C ALA A 2 -1.45 -9.47 -5.05
N GLY A 3 -0.80 -10.51 -4.54
CA GLY A 3 0.64 -10.73 -4.76
C GLY A 3 1.02 -11.00 -6.21
N PHE A 4 0.12 -11.63 -6.98
CA PHE A 4 0.26 -11.79 -8.43
C PHE A 4 0.22 -10.42 -9.12
N GLY A 5 -0.80 -9.60 -8.82
CA GLY A 5 -0.96 -8.26 -9.39
C GLY A 5 0.20 -7.32 -9.04
N ALA A 6 0.66 -7.34 -7.78
CA ALA A 6 1.80 -6.55 -7.31
C ALA A 6 3.09 -6.91 -8.04
N ARG A 7 3.32 -8.21 -8.27
CA ARG A 7 4.49 -8.68 -9.03
C ARG A 7 4.36 -8.34 -10.52
N LEU A 8 3.17 -8.47 -11.12
CA LEU A 8 2.92 -8.12 -12.52
C LEU A 8 3.17 -6.65 -12.79
N ALA A 9 2.62 -5.82 -11.92
CA ALA A 9 2.86 -4.39 -11.95
C ALA A 9 4.28 -4.00 -11.53
N MET A 10 5.18 -4.91 -11.12
CA MET A 10 6.51 -4.55 -10.63
C MET A 10 6.47 -3.49 -9.50
N GLY A 11 5.41 -3.49 -8.70
CA GLY A 11 5.13 -2.47 -7.71
C GLY A 11 4.00 -2.86 -6.75
N CYS A 12 4.23 -2.61 -5.47
CA CYS A 12 3.18 -2.54 -4.45
C CYS A 12 2.81 -1.07 -4.20
N ASN A 13 1.77 -0.80 -3.39
CA ASN A 13 1.39 0.58 -3.06
C ASN A 13 2.56 1.43 -2.53
N LEU A 14 3.41 0.87 -1.67
CA LEU A 14 4.57 1.58 -1.15
C LEU A 14 5.58 1.90 -2.28
N ALA A 15 5.95 0.89 -3.07
CA ALA A 15 6.93 1.03 -4.13
C ALA A 15 6.43 1.92 -5.28
N ALA A 16 5.16 1.84 -5.65
CA ALA A 16 4.60 2.68 -6.71
C ALA A 16 4.36 4.12 -6.22
N PHE A 17 3.79 4.32 -5.04
CA PHE A 17 3.38 5.64 -4.57
C PHE A 17 4.51 6.42 -3.92
N PHE A 18 5.26 5.83 -3.00
CA PHE A 18 6.32 6.54 -2.26
C PHE A 18 7.69 6.47 -2.93
N THR A 19 7.87 5.58 -3.90
CA THR A 19 9.11 5.49 -4.68
C THR A 19 8.86 5.87 -6.14
N GLY A 20 7.92 5.21 -6.83
CA GLY A 20 7.69 5.38 -8.27
C GLY A 20 7.23 6.79 -8.69
N ILE A 21 6.18 7.33 -8.07
CA ILE A 21 5.67 8.68 -8.37
C ILE A 21 6.72 9.75 -8.02
N PRO A 22 7.34 9.75 -6.82
CA PRO A 22 8.47 10.61 -6.48
C PRO A 22 9.71 10.44 -7.37
N GLN A 23 9.91 9.28 -7.99
CA GLN A 23 10.94 9.04 -9.01
C GLN A 23 10.49 9.43 -10.42
N PHE A 24 9.33 10.05 -10.59
CA PHE A 24 8.82 10.58 -11.86
C PHE A 24 8.53 9.48 -12.89
N SER A 25 8.13 8.30 -12.43
CA SER A 25 7.80 7.14 -13.26
C SER A 25 6.35 7.20 -13.76
N LEU A 26 6.15 7.16 -15.09
CA LEU A 26 4.79 7.10 -15.66
C LEU A 26 4.06 5.80 -15.28
N HIS A 27 4.80 4.70 -15.21
CA HIS A 27 4.30 3.40 -14.79
C HIS A 27 3.53 3.47 -13.46
N ALA A 28 4.04 4.25 -12.50
CA ALA A 28 3.43 4.36 -11.18
C ALA A 28 2.06 5.05 -11.22
N TRP A 29 1.84 5.96 -12.18
CA TRP A 29 0.55 6.60 -12.40
C TRP A 29 -0.47 5.62 -13.00
N PHE A 30 -0.07 4.80 -13.97
CA PHE A 30 -0.92 3.74 -14.51
C PHE A 30 -1.33 2.76 -13.40
N PHE A 31 -0.37 2.34 -12.58
CA PHE A 31 -0.65 1.50 -11.42
C PHE A 31 -1.60 2.17 -10.42
N ALA A 32 -1.43 3.47 -10.12
CA ALA A 32 -2.27 4.19 -9.17
C ALA A 32 -3.74 4.24 -9.63
N ILE A 33 -3.97 4.59 -10.90
CA ILE A 33 -5.31 4.67 -11.49
C ILE A 33 -5.93 3.27 -11.52
N ALA A 34 -5.20 2.27 -12.00
CA ALA A 34 -5.66 0.90 -12.06
C ALA A 34 -5.99 0.33 -10.67
N THR A 35 -5.17 0.62 -9.66
CA THR A 35 -5.40 0.20 -8.27
C THR A 35 -6.64 0.88 -7.68
N ALA A 36 -6.85 2.17 -7.98
CA ALA A 36 -8.06 2.87 -7.56
C ALA A 36 -9.32 2.25 -8.18
N ILE A 37 -9.29 1.90 -9.47
CA ILE A 37 -10.39 1.23 -10.17
C ILE A 37 -10.61 -0.19 -9.62
N GLY A 38 -9.54 -0.98 -9.49
CA GLY A 38 -9.61 -2.35 -8.97
C GLY A 38 -10.14 -2.40 -7.54
N SER A 39 -9.71 -1.48 -6.69
CA SER A 39 -10.20 -1.36 -5.31
C SER A 39 -11.67 -0.91 -5.24
N TRP A 40 -12.13 -0.09 -6.18
CA TRP A 40 -13.55 0.25 -6.28
C TRP A 40 -14.40 -0.99 -6.63
N PHE A 41 -13.97 -1.80 -7.60
CA PHE A 41 -14.62 -3.07 -7.91
C PHE A 41 -14.57 -4.04 -6.72
N GLY A 42 -13.42 -4.15 -6.05
CA GLY A 42 -13.27 -4.96 -4.85
C GLY A 42 -14.22 -4.53 -3.74
N ALA A 43 -14.35 -3.22 -3.51
CA ALA A 43 -15.29 -2.68 -2.51
C ALA A 43 -16.74 -3.06 -2.85
N ARG A 44 -17.16 -2.89 -4.11
CA ARG A 44 -18.50 -3.31 -4.57
C ARG A 44 -18.74 -4.80 -4.40
N PHE A 45 -17.74 -5.62 -4.74
CA PHE A 45 -17.81 -7.07 -4.62
C PHE A 45 -17.96 -7.52 -3.16
N THR A 46 -17.16 -6.95 -2.24
CA THR A 46 -17.25 -7.28 -0.80
C THR A 46 -18.59 -6.89 -0.17
N LEU A 47 -19.33 -5.95 -0.77
CA LEU A 47 -20.63 -5.51 -0.27
C LEU A 47 -21.80 -6.38 -0.75
N LEU A 48 -21.56 -7.38 -1.63
CA LEU A 48 -22.59 -8.29 -2.13
C LEU A 48 -23.23 -9.11 -0.99
N PRO A 49 -24.53 -9.46 -1.07
CA PRO A 49 -25.24 -10.16 0.00
C PRO A 49 -24.61 -11.49 0.41
N ILE A 50 -23.98 -12.21 -0.54
CA ILE A 50 -23.33 -13.49 -0.31
C ILE A 50 -22.18 -13.43 0.70
N PHE A 51 -21.50 -12.28 0.84
CA PHE A 51 -20.38 -12.10 1.76
C PHE A 51 -20.80 -11.52 3.11
N ARG A 52 -22.07 -11.14 3.27
CA ARG A 52 -22.59 -10.61 4.54
C ARG A 52 -23.03 -11.77 5.43
N ILE A 53 -22.18 -12.13 6.37
CA ILE A 53 -22.54 -13.11 7.39
C ILE A 53 -23.64 -12.49 8.27
N PRO A 54 -24.80 -13.15 8.48
CA PRO A 54 -25.82 -12.66 9.39
C PRO A 54 -25.27 -12.71 10.82
N VAL A 55 -24.77 -11.59 11.31
CA VAL A 55 -24.30 -11.47 12.70
C VAL A 55 -25.54 -11.46 13.60
N LYS A 56 -25.76 -12.56 14.31
CA LYS A 56 -26.76 -12.61 15.37
C LYS A 56 -26.23 -11.84 16.57
N MET A 57 -26.69 -10.61 16.74
CA MET A 57 -26.41 -9.80 17.93
C MET A 57 -26.98 -10.53 19.16
N GLN A 58 -26.09 -11.08 19.99
CA GLN A 58 -26.48 -11.71 21.24
C GLN A 58 -26.39 -10.66 22.36
N LYS A 59 -27.50 -10.40 23.04
CA LYS A 59 -27.52 -9.49 24.18
C LYS A 59 -26.77 -10.14 25.34
N VAL A 60 -25.61 -9.59 25.67
CA VAL A 60 -24.81 -9.97 26.84
C VAL A 60 -25.14 -9.02 27.98
N SER A 61 -25.38 -9.57 29.17
CA SER A 61 -25.71 -8.79 30.39
C SER A 61 -24.47 -8.21 31.07
N ALA A 62 -23.28 -8.72 30.76
CA ALA A 62 -22.01 -8.24 31.29
C ALA A 62 -20.93 -8.30 30.20
N ALA A 63 -19.99 -7.35 30.23
CA ALA A 63 -18.81 -7.39 29.37
C ALA A 63 -17.95 -8.61 29.72
N SER A 64 -17.45 -9.32 28.71
CA SER A 64 -16.51 -10.42 28.94
C SER A 64 -15.27 -9.89 29.64
N PRO A 65 -14.82 -10.50 30.76
CA PRO A 65 -13.63 -10.02 31.45
C PRO A 65 -12.42 -10.16 30.52
N LEU A 66 -11.70 -9.05 30.32
CA LEU A 66 -10.43 -9.05 29.62
C LEU A 66 -9.39 -9.71 30.54
N THR A 67 -9.05 -10.97 30.28
CA THR A 67 -8.00 -11.69 31.02
C THR A 67 -6.63 -11.07 30.70
N GLN A 68 -6.26 -10.02 31.41
CA GLN A 68 -4.93 -9.42 31.28
C GLN A 68 -3.94 -10.19 32.16
N LYS A 69 -2.91 -10.78 31.54
CA LYS A 69 -1.80 -11.45 32.22
C LYS A 69 -0.56 -10.53 32.21
N PRO A 70 -0.40 -9.63 33.18
CA PRO A 70 0.63 -8.58 33.15
C PRO A 70 2.06 -9.14 33.10
N ASP A 71 2.32 -10.24 33.82
CA ASP A 71 3.66 -10.86 33.82
C ASP A 71 4.02 -11.48 32.46
N GLN A 72 3.03 -12.07 31.78
CA GLN A 72 3.21 -12.62 30.44
C GLN A 72 3.49 -11.49 29.44
N ALA A 73 2.79 -10.37 29.55
CA ALA A 73 3.03 -9.19 28.72
C ALA A 73 4.45 -8.63 28.95
N ARG A 74 4.87 -8.49 30.21
CA ARG A 74 6.21 -8.00 30.57
C ARG A 74 7.31 -8.94 30.08
N ARG A 75 7.11 -10.26 30.15
CA ARG A 75 8.06 -11.25 29.61
C ARG A 75 8.16 -11.17 28.09
N ARG A 76 7.02 -11.11 27.39
CA ARG A 76 6.98 -10.97 25.93
C ARG A 76 7.64 -9.66 25.47
N PHE A 77 7.41 -8.56 26.18
CA PHE A 77 8.07 -7.28 25.90
C PHE A 77 9.59 -7.36 26.05
N ARG A 78 10.10 -7.96 27.14
CA ARG A 78 11.55 -8.16 27.32
C ARG A 78 12.15 -9.03 26.22
N LEU A 79 11.48 -10.13 25.86
CA LEU A 79 11.91 -10.98 24.74
C LEU A 79 11.95 -10.19 23.42
N GLY A 80 10.91 -9.39 23.15
CA GLY A 80 10.86 -8.51 21.97
C GLY A 80 12.01 -7.50 21.95
N MET A 81 12.32 -6.87 23.09
CA MET A 81 13.45 -5.93 23.19
C MET A 81 14.81 -6.61 22.99
N LEU A 82 14.99 -7.83 23.50
CA LEU A 82 16.21 -8.61 23.28
C LEU A 82 16.39 -8.95 21.79
N VAL A 83 15.33 -9.39 21.11
CA VAL A 83 15.36 -9.65 19.67
C VAL A 83 15.64 -8.37 18.88
N PHE A 84 15.04 -7.25 19.26
CA PHE A 84 15.24 -5.96 18.61
C PHE A 84 16.70 -5.48 18.72
N PHE A 85 17.28 -5.47 19.93
CA PHE A 85 18.68 -5.08 20.11
C PHE A 85 19.66 -6.09 19.49
N GLY A 86 19.31 -7.38 19.51
CA GLY A 86 20.08 -8.41 18.81
C GLY A 86 20.13 -8.18 17.30
N LEU A 87 18.99 -7.85 16.68
CA LEU A 87 18.89 -7.51 15.26
C LEU A 87 19.64 -6.21 14.92
N LEU A 88 19.55 -5.18 15.78
CA LEU A 88 20.32 -3.95 15.61
C LEU A 88 21.83 -4.21 15.68
N GLY A 89 22.29 -4.98 16.66
CA GLY A 89 23.69 -5.37 16.78
C GLY A 89 24.18 -6.15 15.56
N TRP A 90 23.39 -7.13 15.11
CA TRP A 90 23.70 -7.87 13.88
C TRP A 90 23.75 -6.96 12.65
N ALA A 91 22.78 -6.06 12.49
CA ALA A 91 22.76 -5.12 11.37
C ALA A 91 24.00 -4.20 11.37
N LEU A 92 24.45 -3.73 12.54
CA LEU A 92 25.66 -2.91 12.69
C LEU A 92 26.94 -3.71 12.34
N LEU A 93 27.09 -4.93 12.87
CA LEU A 93 28.23 -5.79 12.54
C LEU A 93 28.28 -6.12 11.05
N THR A 94 27.11 -6.36 10.44
CA THR A 94 26.99 -6.60 9.00
C THR A 94 27.34 -5.33 8.20
N ALA A 95 27.03 -4.14 8.71
CA ALA A 95 27.39 -2.88 8.06
C ALA A 95 28.92 -2.66 7.99
N MET A 96 29.67 -3.20 8.95
CA MET A 96 31.14 -3.13 8.94
C MET A 96 31.76 -4.00 7.84
N ASN A 97 31.21 -5.20 7.61
CA ASN A 97 31.72 -6.13 6.59
C ASN A 97 31.12 -5.91 5.20
N GLN A 98 29.81 -5.65 5.13
CA GLN A 98 29.00 -5.53 3.92
C GLN A 98 28.08 -4.31 4.05
N PRO A 99 28.59 -3.09 3.79
CA PRO A 99 27.90 -1.84 4.14
C PRO A 99 26.53 -1.71 3.49
N LYS A 100 26.36 -2.16 2.24
CA LYS A 100 25.06 -2.13 1.54
C LYS A 100 24.00 -2.98 2.25
N LEU A 101 24.36 -4.19 2.67
CA LEU A 101 23.43 -5.11 3.33
C LEU A 101 23.12 -4.63 4.75
N GLY A 102 24.13 -4.22 5.51
CA GLY A 102 23.93 -3.70 6.87
C GLY A 102 23.07 -2.44 6.91
N LEU A 103 23.30 -1.49 5.99
CA LEU A 103 22.45 -0.30 5.86
C LEU A 103 21.00 -0.67 5.48
N ALA A 104 20.80 -1.64 4.59
CA ALA A 104 19.47 -2.13 4.24
C ALA A 104 18.75 -2.76 5.44
N MET A 105 19.47 -3.52 6.27
CA MET A 105 18.93 -4.10 7.51
C MET A 105 18.55 -3.02 8.53
N LEU A 106 19.42 -2.04 8.76
CA LEU A 106 19.15 -0.92 9.68
C LEU A 106 17.95 -0.10 9.22
N PHE A 107 17.88 0.20 7.92
CA PHE A 107 16.74 0.88 7.34
C PHE A 107 15.47 0.05 7.47
N GLY A 108 15.53 -1.27 7.22
CA GLY A 108 14.39 -2.17 7.37
C GLY A 108 13.83 -2.21 8.80
N VAL A 109 14.70 -2.26 9.81
CA VAL A 109 14.29 -2.22 11.22
C VAL A 109 13.62 -0.88 11.57
N GLY A 110 14.26 0.23 11.22
CA GLY A 110 13.70 1.56 11.48
C GLY A 110 12.39 1.81 10.74
N PHE A 111 12.36 1.48 9.45
CA PHE A 111 11.19 1.64 8.59
C PHE A 111 10.02 0.73 9.03
N GLY A 112 10.30 -0.50 9.45
CA GLY A 112 9.29 -1.41 9.99
C GLY A 112 8.64 -0.87 11.27
N LEU A 113 9.44 -0.32 12.19
CA LEU A 113 8.94 0.32 13.42
C LEU A 113 8.05 1.52 13.10
N LEU A 114 8.47 2.36 12.14
CA LEU A 114 7.67 3.51 11.70
C LEU A 114 6.34 3.07 11.07
N ILE A 115 6.34 2.05 10.21
CA ILE A 115 5.10 1.54 9.59
C ILE A 115 4.14 0.96 10.62
N GLU A 116 4.65 0.16 11.57
CA GLU A 116 3.83 -0.42 12.63
C GLU A 116 3.22 0.68 13.50
N ARG A 117 3.99 1.69 13.91
CA ARG A 117 3.47 2.80 14.74
C ARG A 117 2.54 3.73 13.99
N ALA A 118 2.82 4.02 12.72
CA ALA A 118 2.00 4.90 11.91
C ALA A 118 0.78 4.19 11.30
N GLN A 119 0.68 2.85 11.43
CA GLN A 119 -0.43 2.05 10.92
C GLN A 119 -0.76 2.36 9.45
N ILE A 120 0.28 2.54 8.63
CA ILE A 120 0.12 2.95 7.23
C ILE A 120 -0.46 1.79 6.44
N CYS A 121 -1.76 1.86 6.15
CA CYS A 121 -2.45 0.86 5.35
C CYS A 121 -3.14 1.51 4.14
N PHE A 122 -2.53 1.35 2.97
CA PHE A 122 -3.07 1.81 1.69
C PHE A 122 -4.41 1.15 1.35
N THR A 123 -4.62 -0.09 1.79
CA THR A 123 -5.90 -0.79 1.63
C THR A 123 -7.04 -0.04 2.31
N SER A 124 -6.83 0.41 3.57
CA SER A 124 -7.83 1.19 4.28
C SER A 124 -8.08 2.52 3.58
N ALA A 125 -7.04 3.17 3.04
CA ALA A 125 -7.21 4.43 2.31
C ALA A 125 -8.16 4.30 1.12
N PHE A 126 -8.01 3.27 0.29
CA PHE A 126 -8.90 3.03 -0.84
C PHE A 126 -10.27 2.49 -0.40
N ARG A 127 -10.29 1.43 0.40
CA ARG A 127 -11.54 0.78 0.85
C ARG A 127 -12.44 1.76 1.58
N ASP A 128 -11.90 2.51 2.54
CA ASP A 128 -12.71 3.38 3.39
C ASP A 128 -13.22 4.59 2.59
N MET A 129 -12.46 5.08 1.61
CA MET A 129 -12.92 6.09 0.65
C MET A 129 -14.11 5.61 -0.20
N TRP A 130 -14.11 4.33 -0.63
CA TRP A 130 -15.19 3.78 -1.45
C TRP A 130 -16.43 3.37 -0.64
N ILE A 131 -16.25 2.80 0.54
CA ILE A 131 -17.33 2.25 1.36
C ILE A 131 -17.93 3.31 2.29
N THR A 132 -17.08 4.12 2.94
CA THR A 132 -17.50 5.03 4.03
C THR A 132 -17.36 6.51 3.69
N GLY A 133 -16.71 6.84 2.56
CA GLY A 133 -16.41 8.23 2.18
C GLY A 133 -15.29 8.89 2.98
N ARG A 134 -14.64 8.18 3.92
CA ARG A 134 -13.52 8.72 4.71
C ARG A 134 -12.27 8.81 3.85
N THR A 135 -11.74 10.02 3.67
CA THR A 135 -10.60 10.27 2.77
C THR A 135 -9.30 10.70 3.46
N HIS A 136 -9.26 10.74 4.79
CA HIS A 136 -8.11 11.22 5.57
C HIS A 136 -6.78 10.55 5.16
N MET A 137 -6.76 9.22 5.11
CA MET A 137 -5.55 8.48 4.74
C MET A 137 -5.14 8.73 3.28
N ALA A 138 -6.09 8.84 2.36
CA ALA A 138 -5.79 9.09 0.96
C ALA A 138 -5.19 10.49 0.74
N LYS A 139 -5.71 11.51 1.44
CA LYS A 139 -5.12 12.87 1.48
C LYS A 139 -3.70 12.85 2.07
N ALA A 140 -3.50 12.14 3.18
CA ALA A 140 -2.19 12.01 3.83
C ALA A 140 -1.16 11.35 2.90
N ILE A 141 -1.55 10.30 2.17
CA ILE A 141 -0.69 9.63 1.19
C ILE A 141 -0.27 10.60 0.07
N ILE A 142 -1.19 11.39 -0.49
CA ILE A 142 -0.87 12.37 -1.53
C ILE A 142 0.13 13.42 -1.03
N ILE A 143 -0.10 13.96 0.17
CA ILE A 143 0.82 14.94 0.77
C ILE A 143 2.19 14.29 1.00
N GLY A 144 2.22 13.06 1.51
CA GLY A 144 3.45 12.29 1.68
C GLY A 144 4.22 12.11 0.36
N MET A 145 3.52 11.76 -0.72
CA MET A 145 4.13 11.66 -2.05
C MET A 145 4.69 12.98 -2.55
N ALA A 146 3.98 14.09 -2.33
CA ALA A 146 4.45 15.42 -2.72
C ALA A 146 5.75 15.78 -1.98
N VAL A 147 5.80 15.56 -0.66
CA VAL A 147 7.02 15.81 0.14
C VAL A 147 8.17 14.90 -0.33
N SER A 148 7.90 13.61 -0.53
CA SER A 148 8.90 12.66 -1.04
C SER A 148 9.41 13.04 -2.44
N ALA A 149 8.57 13.60 -3.31
CA ALA A 149 8.96 14.02 -4.65
C ALA A 149 10.03 15.13 -4.63
N ILE A 150 9.95 16.10 -3.71
CA ILE A 150 11.01 17.12 -3.53
C ILE A 150 12.31 16.45 -3.09
N GLY A 151 12.23 15.56 -2.11
CA GLY A 151 13.39 14.83 -1.60
C GLY A 151 14.10 14.07 -2.72
N ILE A 152 13.37 13.25 -3.48
CA ILE A 152 13.94 12.48 -4.59
C ILE A 152 14.43 13.40 -5.72
N PHE A 153 13.69 14.44 -6.07
CA PHE A 153 14.12 15.41 -7.07
C PHE A 153 15.51 15.98 -6.74
N SER A 154 15.76 16.34 -5.48
CA SER A 154 17.07 16.82 -5.04
C SER A 154 18.20 15.81 -5.30
N TYR A 155 17.97 14.52 -5.03
CA TYR A 155 18.94 13.46 -5.29
C TYR A 155 19.15 13.18 -6.78
N VAL A 156 18.10 13.26 -7.59
CA VAL A 156 18.20 13.09 -9.05
C VAL A 156 19.04 14.22 -9.65
N GLN A 157 18.88 15.45 -9.16
CA GLN A 157 19.71 16.59 -9.59
C GLN A 157 21.19 16.43 -9.19
N LEU A 158 21.48 15.66 -8.14
CA LEU A 158 22.84 15.28 -7.73
C LEU A 158 23.43 14.12 -8.57
N GLY A 159 22.72 13.65 -9.60
CA GLY A 159 23.17 12.59 -10.51
C GLY A 159 22.79 11.17 -10.11
N VAL A 160 21.94 10.98 -9.10
CA VAL A 160 21.43 9.65 -8.74
C VAL A 160 20.36 9.21 -9.73
N GLU A 161 20.61 8.15 -10.49
CA GLU A 161 19.65 7.68 -11.48
C GLU A 161 18.37 7.11 -10.84
N PRO A 162 17.17 7.59 -11.24
CA PRO A 162 15.91 7.06 -10.75
C PRO A 162 15.61 5.68 -11.34
N LYS A 163 15.05 4.79 -10.52
CA LYS A 163 14.71 3.43 -10.92
C LYS A 163 13.30 3.37 -11.52
N ILE A 164 13.20 3.35 -12.85
CA ILE A 164 11.92 3.37 -13.58
C ILE A 164 11.54 1.98 -14.07
N MET A 165 10.25 1.66 -14.02
CA MET A 165 9.66 0.40 -14.49
C MET A 165 8.90 0.60 -15.81
N TRP A 166 8.62 -0.49 -16.51
CA TRP A 166 7.95 -0.49 -17.81
C TRP A 166 6.52 0.05 -17.72
N ALA A 167 6.20 1.10 -18.48
CA ALA A 167 4.88 1.71 -18.51
C ALA A 167 3.97 0.97 -19.50
N GLY A 168 3.71 -0.31 -19.25
CA GLY A 168 2.92 -1.18 -20.13
C GLY A 168 1.61 -1.70 -19.52
N PRO A 169 0.91 -2.60 -20.24
CA PRO A 169 -0.28 -3.31 -19.79
C PRO A 169 -0.09 -4.03 -18.46
N ASN A 170 1.13 -4.47 -18.14
CA ASN A 170 1.48 -5.06 -16.86
C ASN A 170 1.13 -4.15 -15.67
N ALA A 171 1.35 -2.84 -15.78
CA ALA A 171 1.04 -1.86 -14.74
C ALA A 171 -0.46 -1.76 -14.50
N VAL A 172 -1.25 -1.78 -15.58
CA VAL A 172 -2.70 -1.63 -15.56
C VAL A 172 -3.36 -2.92 -15.08
N ILE A 173 -3.06 -4.06 -15.71
CA ILE A 173 -3.63 -5.36 -15.33
C ILE A 173 -3.19 -5.73 -13.91
N GLY A 174 -1.90 -5.55 -13.61
CA GLY A 174 -1.36 -5.79 -12.29
C GLY A 174 -2.01 -4.89 -11.24
N GLY A 175 -2.15 -3.59 -11.50
CA GLY A 175 -2.83 -2.65 -10.62
C GLY A 175 -4.30 -2.98 -10.39
N LEU A 176 -5.05 -3.40 -11.42
CA LEU A 176 -6.45 -3.80 -11.29
C LEU A 176 -6.60 -5.04 -10.39
N LEU A 177 -5.83 -6.09 -10.67
CA LEU A 177 -5.82 -7.33 -9.87
C LEU A 177 -5.38 -7.05 -8.43
N PHE A 178 -4.34 -6.23 -8.27
CA PHE A 178 -3.81 -5.85 -6.99
C PHE A 178 -4.84 -5.06 -6.17
N GLY A 179 -5.41 -3.98 -6.73
CA GLY A 179 -6.42 -3.15 -6.10
C GLY A 179 -7.66 -3.94 -5.68
N PHE A 180 -8.13 -4.85 -6.54
CA PHE A 180 -9.23 -5.76 -6.20
C PHE A 180 -8.85 -6.68 -5.03
N GLY A 181 -7.67 -7.32 -5.13
CA GLY A 181 -7.19 -8.29 -4.14
C GLY A 181 -6.98 -7.70 -2.76
N ILE A 182 -6.42 -6.49 -2.65
CA ILE A 182 -6.16 -5.88 -1.35
C ILE A 182 -7.46 -5.56 -0.59
N VAL A 183 -8.52 -5.13 -1.29
CA VAL A 183 -9.80 -4.82 -0.64
C VAL A 183 -10.48 -6.09 -0.14
N LEU A 184 -10.44 -7.16 -0.93
CA LEU A 184 -10.98 -8.47 -0.53
C LEU A 184 -10.22 -9.05 0.67
N ALA A 185 -8.88 -8.96 0.66
CA ALA A 185 -8.04 -9.49 1.72
C ALA A 185 -8.07 -8.64 3.00
N GLY A 186 -8.41 -7.35 2.89
CA GLY A 186 -8.39 -6.39 4.00
C GLY A 186 -6.98 -5.91 4.37
N GLY A 187 -5.96 -6.23 3.57
CA GLY A 187 -4.56 -5.84 3.79
C GLY A 187 -3.73 -5.83 2.50
N CYS A 188 -2.80 -4.87 2.41
CA CYS A 188 -1.76 -4.81 1.38
C CYS A 188 -0.47 -5.47 1.90
N GLU A 189 0.59 -5.51 1.12
CA GLU A 189 1.84 -6.21 1.42
C GLU A 189 2.45 -5.78 2.75
N THR A 190 2.61 -4.48 2.95
CA THR A 190 3.08 -3.94 4.23
C THR A 190 2.03 -4.12 5.32
N GLY A 191 0.75 -3.96 4.96
CA GLY A 191 -0.38 -4.02 5.88
C GLY A 191 -0.63 -5.39 6.50
N TRP A 192 -0.51 -6.47 5.74
CA TRP A 192 -0.67 -7.82 6.29
C TRP A 192 0.53 -8.19 7.16
N MET A 193 1.74 -7.74 6.81
CA MET A 193 2.96 -8.13 7.53
C MET A 193 2.96 -7.61 8.96
N TYR A 194 2.70 -6.32 9.19
CA TYR A 194 2.69 -5.78 10.54
C TYR A 194 1.48 -6.31 11.35
N ARG A 195 0.29 -6.40 10.75
CA ARG A 195 -0.94 -6.87 11.45
C ARG A 195 -0.87 -8.34 11.82
N ALA A 196 -0.24 -9.17 10.99
CA ALA A 196 0.02 -10.56 11.31
C ALA A 196 0.89 -10.69 12.56
N VAL A 197 1.90 -9.81 12.69
CA VAL A 197 2.84 -9.78 13.82
C VAL A 197 2.24 -9.13 15.08
N GLU A 198 1.25 -8.24 14.94
CA GLU A 198 0.42 -7.75 16.07
C GLU A 198 -0.48 -8.84 16.68
N GLY A 199 -0.59 -10.00 16.02
CA GLY A 199 -1.36 -11.14 16.50
C GLY A 199 -2.71 -11.34 15.78
N GLN A 200 -2.98 -10.60 14.70
CA GLN A 200 -4.19 -10.79 13.89
C GLN A 200 -3.99 -11.98 12.94
N VAL A 201 -4.47 -13.17 13.35
CA VAL A 201 -4.25 -14.45 12.65
C VAL A 201 -4.71 -14.44 11.18
N HIS A 202 -5.79 -13.73 10.88
CA HIS A 202 -6.30 -13.57 9.50
C HIS A 202 -5.22 -13.11 8.51
N TYR A 203 -4.32 -12.21 8.93
CA TYR A 203 -3.32 -11.63 8.03
C TYR A 203 -2.17 -12.58 7.69
N TRP A 204 -1.99 -13.66 8.44
CA TRP A 204 -1.06 -14.74 8.05
C TRP A 204 -1.55 -15.46 6.79
N TRP A 205 -2.87 -15.69 6.68
CA TRP A 205 -3.46 -16.27 5.47
C TRP A 205 -3.36 -15.34 4.27
N VAL A 206 -3.56 -14.03 4.50
CA VAL A 206 -3.34 -13.00 3.48
C VAL A 206 -1.89 -13.03 2.98
N GLY A 207 -0.94 -13.12 3.91
CA GLY A 207 0.49 -13.23 3.60
C GLY A 207 0.84 -14.45 2.77
N LEU A 208 0.36 -15.63 3.19
CA LEU A 208 0.58 -16.88 2.46
C LEU A 208 0.04 -16.78 1.02
N GLY A 209 -1.18 -16.27 0.84
CA GLY A 209 -1.77 -16.07 -0.49
C GLY A 209 -1.00 -15.05 -1.35
N ASN A 210 -0.42 -14.03 -0.73
CA ASN A 210 0.46 -13.06 -1.40
C ASN A 210 1.76 -13.72 -1.88
N VAL A 211 2.41 -14.50 -1.01
CA VAL A 211 3.64 -15.22 -1.35
C VAL A 211 3.37 -16.18 -2.51
N ILE A 212 2.36 -17.05 -2.39
CA ILE A 212 1.98 -18.00 -3.44
C ILE A 212 1.69 -17.26 -4.76
N GLY A 213 0.87 -16.22 -4.73
CA GLY A 213 0.52 -15.46 -5.94
C GLY A 213 1.74 -14.81 -6.60
N SER A 214 2.65 -14.26 -5.82
CA SER A 214 3.87 -13.65 -6.33
C SER A 214 4.85 -14.69 -6.90
N THR A 215 4.97 -15.86 -6.26
CA THR A 215 5.83 -16.96 -6.71
C THR A 215 5.30 -17.57 -8.00
N ILE A 216 3.99 -17.77 -8.14
CA ILE A 216 3.39 -18.28 -9.38
C ILE A 216 3.74 -17.37 -10.56
N LEU A 217 3.56 -16.06 -10.41
CA LEU A 217 3.92 -15.15 -11.49
C LEU A 217 5.43 -15.11 -11.75
N ALA A 218 6.25 -15.19 -10.70
CA ALA A 218 7.70 -15.25 -10.87
C ALA A 218 8.13 -16.49 -11.67
N TYR A 219 7.45 -17.62 -11.50
CA TYR A 219 7.70 -18.83 -12.25
C TYR A 219 7.32 -18.70 -13.74
N TYR A 220 6.18 -18.08 -14.04
CA TYR A 220 5.70 -17.85 -15.42
C TYR A 220 6.13 -16.49 -16.01
N TRP A 221 7.11 -15.82 -15.39
CA TRP A 221 7.44 -14.43 -15.76
C TRP A 221 7.91 -14.33 -17.20
N ASP A 222 8.71 -15.29 -17.66
CA ASP A 222 9.29 -15.26 -19.01
C ASP A 222 8.22 -15.42 -20.10
N ASP A 223 7.09 -16.05 -19.79
CA ASP A 223 5.94 -16.17 -20.71
C ASP A 223 5.10 -14.90 -20.74
N PHE A 224 4.91 -14.23 -19.59
CA PHE A 224 4.07 -13.03 -19.48
C PHE A 224 4.80 -11.73 -19.82
N ALA A 225 6.11 -11.66 -19.54
CA ALA A 225 6.88 -10.43 -19.60
C ALA A 225 6.99 -9.85 -21.02
N PRO A 226 7.22 -10.63 -22.10
CA PRO A 226 7.28 -10.10 -23.46
C PRO A 226 5.98 -9.36 -23.83
N ALA A 227 4.84 -10.04 -23.68
CA ALA A 227 3.55 -9.50 -24.09
C ALA A 227 3.07 -8.31 -23.25
N LEU A 228 3.41 -8.26 -21.96
CA LEU A 228 2.80 -7.33 -21.01
C LEU A 228 3.74 -6.24 -20.50
N ALA A 229 5.06 -6.46 -20.49
CA ALA A 229 6.01 -5.61 -19.79
C ALA A 229 7.22 -5.19 -20.64
N THR A 230 8.05 -6.11 -21.12
CA THR A 230 9.40 -5.80 -21.61
C THR A 230 9.43 -5.04 -22.93
N ASP A 231 8.39 -5.19 -23.75
CA ASP A 231 8.26 -4.52 -25.05
C ASP A 231 7.78 -3.07 -24.94
N TRP A 232 7.50 -2.60 -23.72
CA TRP A 232 6.98 -1.25 -23.46
C TRP A 232 8.05 -0.33 -22.89
N ASP A 233 7.95 0.97 -23.15
CA ASP A 233 8.98 1.92 -22.74
C ASP A 233 9.00 2.19 -21.21
N LYS A 234 10.21 2.43 -20.70
CA LYS A 234 10.43 2.95 -19.34
C LYS A 234 10.39 4.47 -19.36
N ILE A 235 9.19 5.03 -19.24
CA ILE A 235 8.96 6.47 -19.39
C ILE A 235 9.25 7.22 -18.09
N ASN A 236 10.22 8.13 -18.13
CA ASN A 236 10.57 9.04 -17.04
C ASN A 236 10.14 10.47 -17.36
N LEU A 237 9.25 11.05 -16.55
CA LEU A 237 8.71 12.39 -16.77
C LEU A 237 9.78 13.49 -16.71
N LEU A 238 10.87 13.32 -15.94
CA LEU A 238 11.98 14.28 -15.92
C LEU A 238 12.79 14.27 -17.23
N LYS A 239 12.94 13.10 -17.86
CA LYS A 239 13.64 13.00 -19.16
C LYS A 239 12.76 13.53 -20.29
N THR A 240 11.46 13.28 -20.24
CA THR A 240 10.52 13.70 -21.29
C THR A 240 10.19 15.20 -21.26
N PHE A 241 9.98 15.78 -20.08
CA PHE A 241 9.55 17.18 -19.92
C PHE A 241 10.65 18.11 -19.36
N GLY A 242 11.86 17.59 -19.17
CA GLY A 242 12.94 18.28 -18.46
C GLY A 242 12.75 18.28 -16.93
N PRO A 243 13.78 18.66 -16.15
CA PRO A 243 13.75 18.55 -14.69
C PRO A 243 12.58 19.31 -14.04
N MET A 244 12.42 20.59 -14.38
CA MET A 244 11.37 21.42 -13.82
C MET A 244 9.99 21.09 -14.41
N GLY A 245 9.93 20.68 -15.68
CA GLY A 245 8.68 20.27 -16.32
C GLY A 245 8.14 18.96 -15.74
N GLY A 246 8.99 17.96 -15.54
CA GLY A 246 8.60 16.69 -14.91
C GLY A 246 8.17 16.88 -13.45
N LEU A 247 8.84 17.77 -12.71
CA LEU A 247 8.40 18.17 -11.36
C LEU A 247 7.01 18.80 -11.39
N LEU A 248 6.80 19.80 -12.25
CA LEU A 248 5.53 20.50 -12.39
C LEU A 248 4.39 19.54 -12.79
N VAL A 249 4.62 18.65 -13.75
CA VAL A 249 3.64 17.64 -14.18
C VAL A 249 3.27 16.72 -13.03
N THR A 250 4.24 16.20 -12.26
CA THR A 250 3.95 15.36 -11.09
C THR A 250 3.10 16.09 -10.06
N TYR A 251 3.42 17.36 -9.78
CA TYR A 251 2.65 18.17 -8.84
C TYR A 251 1.23 18.47 -9.33
N LEU A 252 1.06 18.76 -10.62
CA LEU A 252 -0.26 18.95 -11.22
C LEU A 252 -1.10 17.68 -11.14
N LEU A 253 -0.51 16.52 -11.40
CA LEU A 253 -1.19 15.22 -11.28
C LEU A 253 -1.56 14.89 -9.83
N LEU A 254 -0.67 15.17 -8.86
CA LEU A 254 -0.95 15.01 -7.43
C LEU A 254 -2.07 15.96 -6.96
N PHE A 255 -2.04 17.21 -7.42
CA PHE A 255 -3.09 18.18 -7.14
C PHE A 255 -4.43 17.77 -7.75
N ALA A 256 -4.44 17.31 -9.01
CA ALA A 256 -5.63 16.78 -9.66
C ALA A 256 -6.19 15.58 -8.90
N ALA A 257 -5.34 14.64 -8.47
CA ALA A 257 -5.74 13.50 -7.64
C ALA A 257 -6.34 13.95 -6.31
N LEU A 258 -5.74 14.94 -5.63
CA LEU A 258 -6.28 15.48 -4.38
C LEU A 258 -7.66 16.11 -4.57
N MET A 259 -7.82 16.90 -5.65
CA MET A 259 -9.10 17.53 -5.99
C MET A 259 -10.17 16.50 -6.33
N LEU A 260 -9.81 15.42 -7.04
CA LEU A 260 -10.72 14.30 -7.31
C LEU A 260 -11.19 13.61 -6.02
N ILE A 261 -10.29 13.39 -5.06
CA ILE A 261 -10.64 12.78 -3.77
C ILE A 261 -11.55 13.69 -2.95
N ILE A 262 -11.25 14.99 -2.88
CA ILE A 262 -12.11 15.97 -2.19
C ILE A 262 -13.48 16.07 -2.88
N GLY A 263 -13.51 16.08 -4.22
CA GLY A 263 -14.75 16.08 -5.00
C GLY A 263 -15.58 14.81 -4.76
N TRP A 264 -14.92 13.65 -4.68
CA TRP A 264 -15.55 12.38 -4.35
C TRP A 264 -16.16 12.39 -2.94
N GLU A 265 -15.40 12.84 -1.94
CA GLU A 265 -15.86 12.96 -0.55
C GLU A 265 -17.14 13.80 -0.46
N LYS A 266 -17.13 15.01 -1.06
CA LYS A 266 -18.30 15.89 -1.10
C LYS A 266 -19.50 15.22 -1.80
N ARG A 267 -19.27 14.53 -2.91
CA ARG A 267 -20.32 13.81 -3.65
C ARG A 267 -20.89 12.64 -2.86
N PHE A 268 -20.06 11.92 -2.11
CA PHE A 268 -20.45 10.78 -1.29
C PHE A 268 -21.42 11.22 -0.19
N PHE A 269 -21.04 12.21 0.62
CA PHE A 269 -21.89 12.72 1.70
C PHE A 269 -23.16 13.42 1.19
N ARG A 270 -23.10 14.13 0.05
CA ARG A 270 -24.30 14.71 -0.57
C ARG A 270 -25.31 13.66 -1.03
N ARG A 271 -24.86 12.46 -1.43
CA ARG A 271 -25.74 11.35 -1.82
C ARG A 271 -26.30 10.59 -0.62
N ALA A 272 -25.58 10.59 0.50
CA ALA A 272 -26.03 9.94 1.73
C ALA A 272 -27.12 10.75 2.46
N ALA A 273 -27.02 12.09 2.49
CA ALA A 273 -27.95 12.95 3.22
C ALA A 273 -29.45 12.77 2.85
N PRO A 274 -29.84 12.59 1.57
CA PRO A 274 -31.24 12.32 1.19
C PRO A 274 -31.75 10.94 1.63
N GLN A 275 -30.87 9.95 1.80
CA GLN A 275 -31.26 8.58 2.19
C GLN A 275 -31.58 8.50 3.68
N THR A 276 -30.80 9.18 4.53
CA THR A 276 -31.04 9.23 5.98
C THR A 276 -32.35 9.96 6.30
N ALA A 277 -32.69 11.00 5.54
CA ALA A 277 -33.96 11.71 5.69
C ALA A 277 -35.20 10.85 5.33
N LYS A 278 -35.04 9.83 4.47
CA LYS A 278 -36.11 8.87 4.11
C LYS A 278 -36.24 7.69 5.07
N GLU A 279 -35.20 7.35 5.84
CA GLU A 279 -35.28 6.29 6.87
C GLU A 279 -35.83 6.80 8.21
N ILE A 280 -35.81 8.12 8.42
CA ILE A 280 -36.30 8.77 9.65
C ILE A 280 -37.75 9.26 9.52
N ALA A 281 -38.25 9.42 8.28
CA ALA A 281 -39.62 9.82 7.96
C ALA A 281 -40.51 8.58 7.74
#